data_AF-A0A257V4A3-F1
#
_entry.id   AF-A0A257V4A3-F1
#
_cell.length_a   1.000
_cell.length_b   1.000
_cell.length_c   1.000
_cell.angle_alpha   90.00
_cell.angle_beta   90.00
_cell.angle_gamma   90.00
#
_symmetry.space_group_name_H-M   'P 1'
#
loop_
_entity.id
_entity.type
_entity.pdbx_description
1 polymer ?
#
loop_
_entity_poly.entity_id
_entity_poly.type
_entity_poly.pdbx_seq_one_letter_code
_entity_poly.pdbx_strand_id
1 'polypeptide(L)'
;DALAAFSARVGLETAGMRLPFVQVSGQNDHPESAGFPIMFGVGHYQTEQLREAGKLVGDTTAPGEGSMRFVKGAFGGKNGLVIDAADRAGLDAITDYAARRMPYLWRYGKGNYQLSDVETQVRRFFQAREAPGQTALAVVKLGQWLDRLKGKAVDSIGVEIAAKDRYAGLNRYAEQMVRTRFPDAKVTVLTQQTGFGVGKTIFTQEATLPWEVNTFWKDFREQALPKLTSASRGRIEVRLSESPTERAKIADQIRRELAARGIAKDAFDVQVLSAYKQGYSWLHDEILPQLKGKRVGKIEITYRTLKDSKEVKWSTVESDTRWLQELYPIDDVMANALGISDSAITFMSTQHGDSIYTVRALAPDGHEILAASFSPRYVIRPMFDLFPAYEHVRVTTGWVHVVDNGRTVLDQRVETDPETFWDYFQQKTYPRIADYFMDVQDGRPSQSYAPYFDELNVDLSMSEPSYRIGIDEEQISSLEAIHEDIYFETLTLFDLLGGRWGIGSVNYPGRIIPHIAPPVDGQPPHLRITFTGKDNAVPRLVMAY
;
A
#
# COMPACT_ATOMS: atom_id res chain seq x y z
N ASP A 1 -41.32 25.44 -10.60
CA ASP A 1 -40.43 24.66 -9.69
C ASP A 1 -39.33 23.90 -10.41
N ALA A 2 -39.64 23.07 -11.42
CA ALA A 2 -38.62 22.28 -12.15
C ALA A 2 -37.48 23.13 -12.77
N LEU A 3 -37.80 24.18 -13.53
CA LEU A 3 -36.80 25.07 -14.12
C LEU A 3 -35.91 25.73 -13.06
N ALA A 4 -36.48 26.15 -11.92
CA ALA A 4 -35.73 26.77 -10.83
C ALA A 4 -34.72 25.80 -10.21
N ALA A 5 -35.09 24.52 -10.03
CA ALA A 5 -34.19 23.50 -9.50
C ALA A 5 -33.03 23.20 -10.46
N PHE A 6 -33.30 23.09 -11.76
CA PHE A 6 -32.27 22.91 -12.77
C PHE A 6 -31.34 24.12 -12.89
N SER A 7 -31.91 25.33 -12.91
CA SER A 7 -31.14 26.57 -12.88
C SER A 7 -30.27 26.69 -11.63
N ALA A 8 -30.77 26.33 -10.45
CA ALA A 8 -29.98 26.33 -9.22
C ALA A 8 -28.79 25.35 -9.32
N ARG A 9 -29.01 24.15 -9.88
CA ARG A 9 -27.95 23.17 -10.14
C ARG A 9 -26.87 23.72 -11.08
N VAL A 10 -27.27 24.26 -12.22
CA VAL A 10 -26.34 24.87 -13.19
C VAL A 10 -25.58 26.04 -12.58
N GLY A 11 -26.27 26.88 -11.79
CA GLY A 11 -25.64 28.01 -11.09
C GLY A 11 -24.60 27.58 -10.06
N LEU A 12 -24.82 26.48 -9.33
CA LEU A 12 -23.87 25.94 -8.36
C LEU A 12 -22.62 25.31 -9.02
N GLU A 13 -22.78 24.73 -10.21
CA GLU A 13 -21.68 24.03 -10.92
C GLU A 13 -20.92 24.92 -11.90
N THR A 14 -21.25 26.21 -11.98
CA THR A 14 -20.60 27.18 -12.87
C THR A 14 -20.03 28.36 -12.08
N ALA A 15 -19.07 29.08 -12.67
CA ALA A 15 -18.47 30.27 -12.05
C ALA A 15 -19.43 31.49 -12.04
N GLY A 16 -20.66 31.34 -12.51
CA GLY A 16 -21.67 32.39 -12.58
C GLY A 16 -22.74 32.08 -13.63
N MET A 17 -23.98 32.45 -13.34
CA MET A 17 -25.13 32.26 -14.23
C MET A 17 -25.88 33.59 -14.40
N ARG A 18 -26.24 33.93 -15.64
CA ARG A 18 -27.14 35.04 -15.96
C ARG A 18 -28.41 34.48 -16.59
N LEU A 19 -29.53 34.61 -15.87
CA LEU A 19 -30.85 34.21 -16.37
C LEU A 19 -31.63 35.44 -16.81
N PRO A 20 -32.18 35.49 -18.04
CA PRO A 20 -33.31 36.36 -18.32
C PRO A 20 -34.53 35.80 -17.56
N PHE A 21 -35.12 36.57 -16.66
CA PHE A 21 -36.18 36.05 -15.78
C PHE A 21 -37.50 35.76 -16.53
N VAL A 22 -37.81 36.46 -17.63
CA VAL A 22 -38.93 36.16 -18.57
C VAL A 22 -38.66 36.84 -19.94
N GLN A 23 -38.79 36.11 -21.05
CA GLN A 23 -38.93 36.66 -22.42
C GLN A 23 -40.16 36.05 -23.09
N VAL A 24 -40.92 36.86 -23.84
CA VAL A 24 -42.12 36.41 -24.56
C VAL A 24 -41.69 35.72 -25.85
N SER A 25 -42.16 34.49 -26.09
CA SER A 25 -41.79 33.71 -27.27
C SER A 25 -42.15 34.44 -28.57
N GLY A 26 -41.22 34.52 -29.52
CA GLY A 26 -41.50 34.89 -30.91
C GLY A 26 -41.15 36.32 -31.32
N GLN A 27 -40.49 37.13 -30.47
CA GLN A 27 -39.91 38.42 -30.90
C GLN A 27 -38.48 38.58 -30.37
N ASN A 28 -37.51 38.57 -31.29
CA ASN A 28 -36.10 38.90 -31.07
C ASN A 28 -35.32 38.01 -30.08
N ASP A 29 -35.49 36.69 -30.15
CA ASP A 29 -34.58 35.78 -29.46
C ASP A 29 -33.35 35.51 -30.33
N HIS A 30 -32.18 35.83 -29.80
CA HIS A 30 -30.87 35.56 -30.38
C HIS A 30 -30.11 34.58 -29.48
N PRO A 31 -30.41 33.26 -29.49
CA PRO A 31 -29.73 32.28 -28.63
C PRO A 31 -28.22 32.26 -28.84
N GLU A 32 -27.75 32.61 -30.03
CA GLU A 32 -26.35 32.79 -30.35
C GLU A 32 -25.71 33.96 -29.57
N SER A 33 -26.49 34.92 -29.10
CA SER A 33 -26.02 35.99 -28.23
C SER A 33 -25.88 35.54 -26.77
N ALA A 34 -26.49 34.41 -26.38
CA ALA A 34 -26.22 33.77 -25.10
C ALA A 34 -24.82 33.13 -25.11
N GLY A 35 -24.19 33.03 -23.93
CA GLY A 35 -22.89 32.36 -23.79
C GLY A 35 -22.97 30.89 -24.22
N PHE A 36 -23.79 30.10 -23.51
CA PHE A 36 -24.17 28.74 -23.87
C PHE A 36 -25.71 28.61 -23.81
N PRO A 37 -26.42 28.61 -24.95
CA PRO A 37 -27.88 28.58 -24.96
C PRO A 37 -28.44 27.24 -24.47
N ILE A 38 -29.42 27.30 -23.56
CA ILE A 38 -30.23 26.16 -23.12
C ILE A 38 -31.69 26.43 -23.50
N MET A 39 -32.22 25.66 -24.44
CA MET A 39 -33.65 25.69 -24.78
C MET A 39 -34.39 24.77 -23.83
N PHE A 40 -35.44 25.28 -23.20
CA PHE A 40 -36.19 24.56 -22.18
C PHE A 40 -37.68 24.73 -22.38
N GLY A 41 -38.42 23.64 -22.56
CA GLY A 41 -39.88 23.68 -22.58
C GLY A 41 -40.53 22.64 -23.49
N VAL A 42 -41.84 22.48 -23.34
CA VAL A 42 -42.70 21.70 -24.23
C VAL A 42 -43.07 22.58 -25.43
N GLY A 43 -42.85 22.10 -26.65
CA GLY A 43 -43.26 22.80 -27.89
C GLY A 43 -42.58 24.16 -28.12
N HIS A 44 -41.36 24.35 -27.62
CA HIS A 44 -40.62 25.60 -27.83
C HIS A 44 -40.32 25.81 -29.32
N TYR A 45 -40.65 26.98 -29.87
CA TYR A 45 -40.58 27.21 -31.33
C TYR A 45 -39.19 26.97 -31.94
N GLN A 46 -38.10 27.29 -31.24
CA GLN A 46 -36.74 26.99 -31.72
C GLN A 46 -36.43 25.49 -31.67
N THR A 47 -36.97 24.78 -30.70
CA THR A 47 -36.86 23.32 -30.64
C THR A 47 -37.57 22.71 -31.83
N GLU A 48 -38.76 23.22 -32.18
CA GLU A 48 -39.50 22.76 -33.36
C GLU A 48 -38.78 23.10 -34.68
N GLN A 49 -38.18 24.29 -34.80
CA GLN A 49 -37.33 24.62 -35.96
C GLN A 49 -36.13 23.68 -36.09
N LEU A 50 -35.47 23.33 -34.98
CA LEU A 50 -34.37 22.37 -35.00
C LEU A 50 -34.86 20.95 -35.36
N ARG A 51 -36.08 20.59 -34.98
CA ARG A 51 -36.73 19.33 -35.34
C ARG A 51 -37.05 19.28 -36.84
N GLU A 52 -37.68 20.32 -37.37
CA GLU A 52 -37.99 20.47 -38.81
C GLU A 52 -36.71 20.47 -39.67
N ALA A 53 -35.63 21.07 -39.17
CA ALA A 53 -34.33 21.09 -39.83
C ALA A 53 -33.55 19.76 -39.70
N GLY A 54 -34.11 18.73 -39.05
CA GLY A 54 -33.46 17.43 -38.83
C GLY A 54 -32.22 17.49 -37.93
N LYS A 55 -32.03 18.58 -37.18
CA LYS A 55 -30.88 18.79 -36.27
C LYS A 55 -31.07 18.13 -34.90
N LEU A 56 -32.30 17.70 -34.60
CA LEU A 56 -32.66 16.92 -33.44
C LEU A 56 -32.89 15.46 -33.86
N VAL A 57 -31.81 14.68 -33.94
CA VAL A 57 -31.82 13.26 -34.32
C VAL A 57 -32.01 12.38 -33.08
N GLY A 58 -32.83 11.32 -33.19
CA GLY A 58 -33.15 10.40 -32.09
C GLY A 58 -34.54 10.68 -31.50
N ASP A 59 -35.24 9.60 -31.15
CA ASP A 59 -36.70 9.46 -31.00
C ASP A 59 -37.49 10.59 -30.32
N THR A 60 -38.72 10.73 -30.78
CA THR A 60 -39.79 11.50 -30.15
C THR A 60 -40.06 10.97 -28.75
N THR A 61 -39.93 11.83 -27.73
CA THR A 61 -40.32 11.52 -26.35
C THR A 61 -41.76 11.02 -26.32
N ALA A 62 -42.01 9.84 -25.74
CA ALA A 62 -43.38 9.42 -25.45
C ALA A 62 -44.00 10.33 -24.36
N PRO A 63 -45.34 10.33 -24.19
CA PRO A 63 -45.96 10.97 -23.03
C PRO A 63 -45.31 10.52 -21.72
N GLY A 64 -44.97 11.46 -20.83
CA GLY A 64 -44.24 11.21 -19.59
C GLY A 64 -42.72 11.05 -19.71
N GLU A 65 -42.14 11.07 -20.91
CA GLU A 65 -40.70 11.04 -21.13
C GLU A 65 -40.16 12.42 -21.50
N GLY A 66 -38.97 12.75 -20.99
CA GLY A 66 -38.27 13.98 -21.34
C GLY A 66 -36.88 13.69 -21.89
N SER A 67 -36.36 14.62 -22.70
CA SER A 67 -35.06 14.48 -23.33
C SER A 67 -34.16 15.68 -23.03
N MET A 68 -32.87 15.42 -22.99
CA MET A 68 -31.82 16.43 -22.86
C MET A 68 -30.75 16.14 -23.90
N ARG A 69 -30.50 17.08 -24.82
CA ARG A 69 -29.67 16.86 -26.01
C ARG A 69 -28.70 17.99 -26.25
N PHE A 70 -27.43 17.66 -26.43
CA PHE A 70 -26.42 18.60 -26.93
C PHE A 70 -26.56 18.75 -28.44
N VAL A 71 -26.69 19.99 -28.92
CA VAL A 71 -26.82 20.31 -30.34
C VAL A 71 -25.62 21.14 -30.78
N LYS A 72 -24.89 20.65 -31.79
CA LYS A 72 -23.66 21.27 -32.28
C LYS A 72 -23.97 22.30 -33.36
N GLY A 73 -23.46 23.53 -33.22
CA GLY A 73 -23.59 24.60 -34.23
C GLY A 73 -25.02 24.99 -34.59
N ALA A 74 -26.01 24.65 -33.76
CA ALA A 74 -27.42 24.77 -34.05
C ALA A 74 -27.97 26.20 -33.91
N PHE A 75 -27.31 27.04 -33.10
CA PHE A 75 -27.74 28.39 -32.78
C PHE A 75 -26.76 29.42 -33.33
N GLY A 76 -26.95 29.86 -34.58
CA GLY A 76 -26.06 30.83 -35.23
C GLY A 76 -24.59 30.37 -35.30
N GLY A 77 -24.35 29.06 -35.43
CA GLY A 77 -23.00 28.47 -35.42
C GLY A 77 -22.46 28.10 -34.03
N LYS A 78 -23.18 28.42 -32.94
CA LYS A 78 -22.82 28.00 -31.58
C LYS A 78 -23.48 26.69 -31.17
N ASN A 79 -22.84 26.01 -30.23
CA ASN A 79 -23.38 24.82 -29.57
C ASN A 79 -24.41 25.23 -28.51
N GLY A 80 -25.35 24.34 -28.19
CA GLY A 80 -26.29 24.54 -27.09
C GLY A 80 -26.88 23.24 -26.58
N LEU A 81 -27.77 23.35 -25.60
CA LEU A 81 -28.51 22.24 -25.02
C LEU A 81 -30.01 22.43 -25.26
N VAL A 82 -30.70 21.36 -25.61
CA VAL A 82 -32.16 21.32 -25.75
C VAL A 82 -32.72 20.38 -24.70
N ILE A 83 -33.64 20.88 -23.88
CA ILE A 83 -34.40 20.13 -22.88
C ILE A 83 -35.88 20.25 -23.26
N ASP A 84 -36.44 19.17 -23.79
CA ASP A 84 -37.80 19.12 -24.30
C ASP A 84 -38.50 17.82 -23.90
N ALA A 85 -39.81 17.80 -24.10
CA ALA A 85 -40.67 16.65 -23.86
C ALA A 85 -41.97 16.79 -24.66
N ALA A 86 -42.71 15.69 -24.81
CA ALA A 86 -44.03 15.70 -25.45
C ALA A 86 -45.11 16.32 -24.55
N ASP A 87 -44.92 16.26 -23.23
CA ASP A 87 -45.84 16.81 -22.25
C ASP A 87 -45.11 17.36 -21.02
N ARG A 88 -45.88 17.97 -20.11
CA ARG A 88 -45.32 18.56 -18.90
C ARG A 88 -44.72 17.52 -17.95
N ALA A 89 -45.31 16.32 -17.89
CA ALA A 89 -44.83 15.26 -17.01
C ALA A 89 -43.42 14.80 -17.43
N GLY A 90 -43.17 14.63 -18.73
CA GLY A 90 -41.87 14.32 -19.28
C GLY A 90 -40.85 15.43 -19.04
N LEU A 91 -41.26 16.70 -19.22
CA LEU A 91 -40.38 17.84 -18.95
C LEU A 91 -39.97 17.88 -17.48
N ASP A 92 -40.91 17.67 -16.55
CA ASP A 92 -40.62 17.63 -15.12
C ASP A 92 -39.70 16.44 -14.77
N ALA A 93 -39.90 15.27 -15.40
CA ALA A 93 -39.08 14.07 -15.17
C ALA A 93 -37.61 14.26 -15.58
N ILE A 94 -37.33 14.75 -16.79
CA ILE A 94 -35.95 14.99 -17.23
C ILE A 94 -35.28 16.10 -16.43
N THR A 95 -36.05 17.12 -16.04
CA THR A 95 -35.54 18.25 -15.24
C THR A 95 -35.21 17.82 -13.82
N ASP A 96 -36.04 16.98 -13.20
CA ASP A 96 -35.77 16.40 -11.88
C ASP A 96 -34.51 15.54 -11.90
N TYR A 97 -34.35 14.68 -12.92
CA TYR A 97 -33.14 13.89 -13.12
C TYR A 97 -31.90 14.79 -13.27
N ALA A 98 -31.97 15.80 -14.16
CA ALA A 98 -30.86 16.70 -14.42
C ALA A 98 -30.46 17.52 -13.19
N ALA A 99 -31.44 18.02 -12.43
CA ALA A 99 -31.19 18.84 -11.26
C ALA A 99 -30.66 18.04 -10.07
N ARG A 100 -31.16 16.80 -9.86
CA ARG A 100 -30.91 16.05 -8.63
C ARG A 100 -29.95 14.87 -8.78
N ARG A 101 -29.82 14.29 -9.97
CA ARG A 101 -29.10 13.02 -10.15
C ARG A 101 -27.92 13.12 -11.09
N MET A 102 -27.96 13.94 -12.13
CA MET A 102 -26.83 14.07 -13.06
C MET A 102 -25.53 14.46 -12.31
N PRO A 103 -24.38 13.79 -12.58
CA PRO A 103 -24.09 12.85 -13.68
C PRO A 103 -24.39 11.36 -13.40
N TYR A 104 -25.03 11.03 -12.28
CA TYR A 104 -25.33 9.65 -11.88
C TYR A 104 -26.52 9.08 -12.63
N LEU A 105 -26.40 7.82 -13.06
CA LEU A 105 -27.42 7.12 -13.83
C LEU A 105 -28.69 6.85 -13.01
N TRP A 106 -28.53 6.49 -11.73
CA TRP A 106 -29.65 6.06 -10.87
C TRP A 106 -29.80 6.86 -9.57
N ARG A 107 -28.72 6.96 -8.78
CA ARG A 107 -28.71 7.58 -7.44
C ARG A 107 -27.57 8.57 -7.33
N TYR A 108 -27.84 9.72 -6.74
CA TYR A 108 -26.83 10.73 -6.48
C TYR A 108 -25.92 10.32 -5.32
N GLY A 109 -24.61 10.52 -5.47
CA GLY A 109 -23.63 10.41 -4.37
C GLY A 109 -22.35 9.67 -4.77
N LYS A 110 -21.26 9.97 -4.07
CA LYS A 110 -19.93 9.36 -4.32
C LYS A 110 -20.02 7.83 -4.34
N GLY A 111 -19.41 7.20 -5.34
CA GLY A 111 -19.42 5.75 -5.52
C GLY A 111 -20.63 5.19 -6.28
N ASN A 112 -21.65 6.00 -6.57
CA ASN A 112 -22.73 5.58 -7.46
C ASN A 112 -22.32 5.67 -8.93
N TYR A 113 -22.99 4.87 -9.76
CA TYR A 113 -22.72 4.71 -11.18
C TYR A 113 -23.10 5.95 -11.99
N GLN A 114 -22.21 6.40 -12.87
CA GLN A 114 -22.35 7.60 -13.71
C GLN A 114 -22.63 7.28 -15.18
N LEU A 115 -23.11 8.27 -15.92
CA LEU A 115 -23.28 8.15 -17.38
C LEU A 115 -21.94 7.84 -18.09
N SER A 116 -20.83 8.41 -17.62
CA SER A 116 -19.48 8.14 -18.13
C SER A 116 -19.01 6.69 -17.88
N ASP A 117 -19.55 6.04 -16.84
CA ASP A 117 -19.27 4.63 -16.57
C ASP A 117 -19.93 3.73 -17.62
N VAL A 118 -21.15 4.09 -18.09
CA VAL A 118 -21.82 3.38 -19.20
C VAL A 118 -20.94 3.41 -20.44
N GLU A 119 -20.50 4.60 -20.85
CA GLU A 119 -19.64 4.78 -22.02
C GLU A 119 -18.36 3.95 -21.88
N THR A 120 -17.76 3.99 -20.68
CA THR A 120 -16.55 3.23 -20.38
C THR A 120 -16.77 1.73 -20.45
N GLN A 121 -17.87 1.21 -19.92
CA GLN A 121 -18.20 -0.21 -19.97
C GLN A 121 -18.49 -0.69 -21.40
N VAL A 122 -19.25 0.07 -22.18
CA VAL A 122 -19.52 -0.24 -23.60
C VAL A 122 -18.21 -0.29 -24.38
N ARG A 123 -17.35 0.72 -24.22
CA ARG A 123 -16.03 0.74 -24.86
C ARG A 123 -15.18 -0.47 -24.47
N ARG A 124 -15.10 -0.79 -23.18
CA ARG A 124 -14.32 -1.93 -22.68
C ARG A 124 -14.87 -3.29 -23.13
N PHE A 125 -16.18 -3.43 -23.27
CA PHE A 125 -16.83 -4.61 -23.82
C PHE A 125 -16.34 -4.88 -25.25
N PHE A 126 -16.44 -3.90 -26.14
CA PHE A 126 -16.00 -4.05 -27.53
C PHE A 126 -14.48 -4.21 -27.69
N GLN A 127 -13.71 -3.68 -26.73
CA GLN A 127 -12.27 -3.89 -26.66
C GLN A 127 -11.88 -5.26 -26.06
N ALA A 128 -12.85 -6.09 -25.67
CA ALA A 128 -12.63 -7.36 -24.96
C ALA A 128 -11.74 -7.21 -23.70
N ARG A 129 -11.89 -6.09 -22.97
CA ARG A 129 -11.18 -5.83 -21.71
C ARG A 129 -11.90 -6.36 -20.48
N GLU A 130 -13.19 -6.67 -20.60
CA GLU A 130 -14.02 -7.22 -19.52
C GLU A 130 -14.58 -8.59 -19.93
N ALA A 131 -14.96 -9.39 -18.93
CA ALA A 131 -15.37 -10.77 -19.10
C ALA A 131 -16.48 -11.01 -20.14
N PRO A 132 -17.55 -10.19 -20.24
CA PRO A 132 -18.59 -10.42 -21.23
C PRO A 132 -18.05 -10.25 -22.66
N GLY A 133 -17.21 -9.24 -22.89
CA GLY A 133 -16.60 -8.98 -24.20
C GLY A 133 -15.61 -10.07 -24.60
N GLN A 134 -14.79 -10.54 -23.65
CA GLN A 134 -13.85 -11.65 -23.87
C GLN A 134 -14.58 -12.94 -24.23
N THR A 135 -15.64 -13.26 -23.48
CA THR A 135 -16.45 -14.46 -23.71
C THR A 135 -17.18 -14.41 -25.05
N ALA A 136 -17.81 -13.28 -25.37
CA ALA A 136 -18.48 -13.08 -26.65
C ALA A 136 -17.51 -13.24 -27.82
N LEU A 137 -16.31 -12.64 -27.72
CA LEU A 137 -15.27 -12.78 -28.73
C LEU A 137 -14.78 -14.22 -28.89
N ALA A 138 -14.57 -14.94 -27.78
CA ALA A 138 -14.17 -16.34 -27.79
C ALA A 138 -15.22 -17.23 -28.47
N VAL A 139 -16.50 -17.04 -28.15
CA VAL A 139 -17.62 -17.75 -28.77
C VAL A 139 -17.68 -17.50 -30.28
N VAL A 140 -17.59 -16.24 -30.72
CA VAL A 140 -17.60 -15.89 -32.15
C VAL A 140 -16.42 -16.54 -32.87
N LYS A 141 -15.22 -16.48 -32.30
CA LYS A 141 -14.02 -17.11 -32.87
C LYS A 141 -14.13 -18.62 -32.93
N LEU A 142 -14.65 -19.27 -31.88
CA LEU A 142 -14.86 -20.72 -31.86
C LEU A 142 -15.77 -21.15 -33.02
N GLY A 143 -16.88 -20.45 -33.24
CA GLY A 143 -17.77 -20.71 -34.39
C GLY A 143 -17.02 -20.63 -35.72
N GLN A 144 -16.26 -19.56 -35.94
CA GLN A 144 -15.45 -19.37 -37.15
C GLN A 144 -14.38 -20.47 -37.33
N TRP A 145 -13.75 -20.92 -36.25
CA TRP A 145 -12.74 -21.97 -36.30
C TRP A 145 -13.34 -23.33 -36.64
N LEU A 146 -14.47 -23.69 -36.02
CA LEU A 146 -15.20 -24.91 -36.33
C LEU A 146 -15.69 -24.90 -37.79
N ASP A 147 -16.15 -23.76 -38.30
CA ASP A 147 -16.60 -23.63 -39.69
C ASP A 147 -15.46 -23.88 -40.70
N ARG A 148 -14.20 -23.57 -40.35
CA ARG A 148 -13.01 -23.87 -41.19
C ARG A 148 -12.65 -25.35 -41.23
N LEU A 149 -13.15 -26.15 -40.28
CA LEU A 149 -12.89 -27.58 -40.20
C LEU A 149 -13.97 -28.43 -40.88
N LYS A 150 -15.06 -27.80 -41.35
CA LYS A 150 -16.14 -28.51 -42.04
C LYS A 150 -15.60 -29.35 -43.19
N GLY A 151 -16.06 -30.60 -43.26
CA GLY A 151 -15.64 -31.57 -44.27
C GLY A 151 -14.34 -32.32 -43.96
N LYS A 152 -13.66 -32.02 -42.85
CA LYS A 152 -12.53 -32.83 -42.35
C LYS A 152 -13.05 -33.92 -41.41
N ALA A 153 -12.42 -35.10 -41.46
CA ALA A 153 -12.60 -36.12 -40.44
C ALA A 153 -11.85 -35.67 -39.18
N VAL A 154 -12.57 -35.54 -38.06
CA VAL A 154 -12.04 -35.08 -36.77
C VAL A 154 -12.55 -36.00 -35.68
N ASP A 155 -11.65 -36.73 -35.03
CA ASP A 155 -11.99 -37.74 -34.02
C ASP A 155 -12.24 -37.11 -32.64
N SER A 156 -11.61 -35.97 -32.36
CA SER A 156 -11.74 -35.25 -31.09
C SER A 156 -11.57 -33.76 -31.26
N ILE A 157 -12.27 -32.95 -30.47
CA ILE A 157 -12.11 -31.50 -30.38
C ILE A 157 -12.06 -31.11 -28.90
N GLY A 158 -10.93 -30.55 -28.48
CA GLY A 158 -10.75 -29.93 -27.16
C GLY A 158 -10.81 -28.41 -27.26
N VAL A 159 -11.61 -27.77 -26.41
CA VAL A 159 -11.77 -26.31 -26.34
C VAL A 159 -11.45 -25.81 -24.95
N GLU A 160 -10.58 -24.82 -24.85
CA GLU A 160 -10.31 -24.06 -23.63
C GLU A 160 -10.70 -22.60 -23.84
N ILE A 161 -11.54 -22.04 -22.97
CA ILE A 161 -11.91 -20.63 -22.95
C ILE A 161 -11.48 -20.04 -21.59
N ALA A 162 -10.48 -19.19 -21.61
CA ALA A 162 -10.05 -18.41 -20.45
C ALA A 162 -10.56 -16.97 -20.58
N ALA A 163 -11.28 -16.49 -19.58
CA ALA A 163 -11.83 -15.13 -19.54
C ALA A 163 -11.80 -14.60 -18.11
N LYS A 164 -11.93 -13.28 -17.95
CA LYS A 164 -11.82 -12.60 -16.65
C LYS A 164 -12.81 -13.16 -15.61
N ASP A 165 -14.02 -13.55 -16.02
CA ASP A 165 -14.99 -14.25 -15.18
C ASP A 165 -15.44 -15.55 -15.84
N ARG A 166 -15.86 -16.52 -15.01
CA ARG A 166 -16.47 -17.76 -15.48
C ARG A 166 -17.99 -17.66 -15.44
N TYR A 167 -18.63 -17.84 -16.59
CA TYR A 167 -20.09 -17.83 -16.70
C TYR A 167 -20.68 -19.25 -16.58
N ALA A 168 -21.71 -19.38 -15.74
CA ALA A 168 -22.49 -20.61 -15.67
C ALA A 168 -23.09 -20.95 -17.04
N GLY A 169 -22.96 -22.20 -17.47
CA GLY A 169 -23.49 -22.69 -18.75
C GLY A 169 -22.59 -22.45 -19.98
N LEU A 170 -21.50 -21.67 -19.87
CA LEU A 170 -20.60 -21.43 -21.00
C LEU A 170 -19.98 -22.73 -21.55
N ASN A 171 -19.58 -23.66 -20.67
CA ASN A 171 -19.10 -24.99 -21.09
C ASN A 171 -20.11 -25.72 -21.98
N ARG A 172 -21.37 -25.78 -21.52
CA ARG A 172 -22.47 -26.46 -22.22
C ARG A 172 -22.75 -25.80 -23.56
N TYR A 173 -22.75 -24.47 -23.59
CA TYR A 173 -22.98 -23.71 -24.81
C TYR A 173 -21.89 -23.95 -25.85
N ALA A 174 -20.61 -23.87 -25.46
CA ALA A 174 -19.49 -24.16 -26.35
C ALA A 174 -19.48 -25.63 -26.81
N GLU A 175 -19.80 -26.58 -25.92
CA GLU A 175 -19.94 -27.99 -26.30
C GLU A 175 -21.04 -28.20 -27.35
N GLN A 176 -22.20 -27.55 -27.17
CA GLN A 176 -23.29 -27.60 -28.14
C GLN A 176 -22.87 -27.03 -29.50
N MET A 177 -22.09 -25.94 -29.52
CA MET A 177 -21.55 -25.38 -30.76
C MET A 177 -20.68 -26.38 -31.53
N VAL A 178 -19.83 -27.13 -30.82
CA VAL A 178 -18.97 -28.18 -31.40
C VAL A 178 -19.84 -29.34 -31.92
N ARG A 179 -20.72 -29.90 -31.07
CA ARG A 179 -21.56 -31.06 -31.42
C ARG A 179 -22.51 -30.80 -32.58
N THR A 180 -22.98 -29.56 -32.74
CA THR A 180 -23.84 -29.17 -33.87
C THR A 180 -23.10 -29.29 -35.22
N ARG A 181 -21.77 -29.15 -35.23
CA ARG A 181 -20.95 -29.23 -36.46
C ARG A 181 -20.22 -30.57 -36.61
N PHE A 182 -19.86 -31.19 -35.49
CA PHE A 182 -19.11 -32.45 -35.41
C PHE A 182 -19.80 -33.39 -34.41
N PRO A 183 -20.91 -34.04 -34.79
CA PRO A 183 -21.71 -34.85 -33.87
C PRO A 183 -20.96 -36.08 -33.34
N ASP A 184 -20.07 -36.65 -34.15
CA ASP A 184 -19.34 -37.90 -33.85
C ASP A 184 -17.99 -37.68 -33.16
N ALA A 185 -17.50 -36.43 -33.08
CA ALA A 185 -16.24 -36.11 -32.45
C ALA A 185 -16.34 -36.22 -30.91
N LYS A 186 -15.28 -36.70 -30.26
CA LYS A 186 -15.13 -36.60 -28.80
C LYS A 186 -14.90 -35.14 -28.41
N VAL A 187 -15.75 -34.57 -27.56
CA VAL A 187 -15.68 -33.14 -27.20
C VAL A 187 -15.25 -32.98 -25.74
N THR A 188 -14.26 -32.11 -25.50
CA THR A 188 -13.93 -31.62 -24.16
C THR A 188 -13.96 -30.10 -24.15
N VAL A 189 -14.60 -29.50 -23.14
CA VAL A 189 -14.67 -28.04 -22.96
C VAL A 189 -14.28 -27.65 -21.55
N LEU A 190 -13.28 -26.78 -21.44
CA LEU A 190 -12.81 -26.20 -20.20
C LEU A 190 -12.98 -24.69 -20.23
N THR A 191 -13.60 -24.12 -19.19
CA THR A 191 -13.61 -22.67 -18.96
C THR A 191 -12.81 -22.33 -17.72
N GLN A 192 -11.96 -21.31 -17.83
CA GLN A 192 -11.08 -20.85 -16.77
C GLN A 192 -11.31 -19.37 -16.49
N GLN A 193 -11.24 -19.01 -15.21
CA GLN A 193 -11.29 -17.63 -14.75
C GLN A 193 -9.86 -17.08 -14.71
N THR A 194 -9.66 -15.93 -15.35
CA THR A 194 -8.36 -15.23 -15.40
C THR A 194 -8.38 -13.92 -14.62
N GLY A 195 -9.53 -13.51 -14.09
CA GLY A 195 -9.70 -12.35 -13.23
C GLY A 195 -9.29 -12.64 -11.78
N PHE A 196 -9.79 -11.83 -10.87
CA PHE A 196 -9.58 -11.97 -9.43
C PHE A 196 -10.54 -13.00 -8.83
N GLY A 197 -10.14 -13.66 -7.74
CA GLY A 197 -10.99 -14.51 -6.93
C GLY A 197 -11.03 -15.99 -7.37
N VAL A 198 -9.97 -16.48 -7.99
CA VAL A 198 -9.81 -17.91 -8.30
C VAL A 198 -9.48 -18.69 -7.04
N GLY A 199 -8.68 -18.11 -6.14
CA GLY A 199 -8.37 -18.63 -4.81
C GLY A 199 -7.48 -19.87 -4.83
N LYS A 200 -6.76 -20.14 -5.93
CA LYS A 200 -5.86 -21.28 -6.00
C LYS A 200 -4.61 -21.00 -5.17
N THR A 201 -4.30 -21.84 -4.18
CA THR A 201 -3.01 -21.78 -3.49
C THR A 201 -1.88 -22.09 -4.46
N ILE A 202 -1.02 -21.10 -4.69
CA ILE A 202 0.18 -21.24 -5.53
C ILE A 202 1.32 -21.78 -4.66
N PHE A 203 1.48 -21.24 -3.46
CA PHE A 203 2.41 -21.77 -2.49
C PHE A 203 2.03 -21.42 -1.05
N THR A 204 2.54 -22.26 -0.14
CA THR A 204 2.58 -22.00 1.29
C THR A 204 4.03 -22.13 1.75
N GLN A 205 4.45 -21.25 2.64
CA GLN A 205 5.73 -21.30 3.36
C GLN A 205 5.44 -21.23 4.84
N GLU A 206 6.18 -22.03 5.61
CA GLU A 206 6.09 -22.03 7.07
C GLU A 206 7.50 -22.21 7.63
N ALA A 207 7.86 -21.38 8.60
CA ALA A 207 9.20 -21.38 9.18
C ALA A 207 9.18 -20.91 10.63
N THR A 208 10.11 -21.45 11.42
CA THR A 208 10.55 -20.85 12.69
C THR A 208 11.93 -20.27 12.42
N LEU A 209 12.08 -18.97 12.62
CA LEU A 209 13.34 -18.26 12.36
C LEU A 209 14.24 -18.28 13.62
N PRO A 210 15.55 -18.06 13.47
CA PRO A 210 16.43 -17.87 14.62
C PRO A 210 15.94 -16.71 15.50
N TRP A 211 16.11 -16.86 16.82
CA TRP A 211 15.81 -15.81 17.78
C TRP A 211 17.08 -15.05 18.17
N GLU A 212 17.07 -13.73 18.10
CA GLU A 212 18.24 -12.90 18.39
C GLU A 212 18.80 -13.11 19.81
N VAL A 213 17.94 -13.33 20.80
CA VAL A 213 18.34 -13.55 22.20
C VAL A 213 19.11 -14.86 22.37
N ASN A 214 18.74 -15.91 21.61
CA ASN A 214 19.50 -17.16 21.59
C ASN A 214 20.90 -16.96 21.00
N THR A 215 21.02 -16.18 19.93
CA THR A 215 22.30 -15.82 19.33
C THR A 215 23.16 -15.04 20.32
N PHE A 216 22.60 -14.01 20.97
CA PHE A 216 23.29 -13.28 22.04
C PHE A 216 23.79 -14.19 23.15
N TRP A 217 22.92 -15.06 23.71
CA TRP A 217 23.32 -15.93 24.82
C TRP A 217 24.42 -16.90 24.43
N LYS A 218 24.37 -17.43 23.20
CA LYS A 218 25.42 -18.28 22.67
C LYS A 218 26.75 -17.52 22.65
N ASP A 219 26.80 -16.36 22.00
CA ASP A 219 28.05 -15.59 21.86
C ASP A 219 28.58 -15.10 23.20
N PHE A 220 27.70 -14.62 24.09
CA PHE A 220 28.09 -14.19 25.43
C PHE A 220 28.70 -15.33 26.25
N ARG A 221 28.06 -16.51 26.28
CA ARG A 221 28.51 -17.67 27.08
C ARG A 221 29.73 -18.35 26.49
N GLU A 222 29.86 -18.40 25.18
CA GLU A 222 30.99 -19.04 24.51
C GLU A 222 32.23 -18.12 24.46
N GLN A 223 32.04 -16.81 24.29
CA GLN A 223 33.13 -15.90 23.94
C GLN A 223 33.48 -14.88 25.02
N ALA A 224 32.52 -14.38 25.80
CA ALA A 224 32.76 -13.36 26.83
C ALA A 224 32.92 -13.99 28.22
N LEU A 225 31.89 -14.69 28.70
CA LEU A 225 31.82 -15.23 30.05
C LEU A 225 33.04 -16.08 30.45
N PRO A 226 33.65 -16.92 29.58
CA PRO A 226 34.82 -17.72 29.92
C PRO A 226 36.05 -16.90 30.30
N LYS A 227 36.16 -15.66 29.78
CA LYS A 227 37.29 -14.75 29.97
C LYS A 227 37.14 -13.86 31.21
N LEU A 228 35.94 -13.78 31.79
CA LEU A 228 35.66 -12.97 32.97
C LEU A 228 36.01 -13.74 34.25
N THR A 229 36.60 -13.05 35.21
CA THR A 229 37.08 -13.59 36.50
C THR A 229 36.57 -12.75 37.66
N SER A 230 36.74 -13.19 38.90
CA SER A 230 36.35 -12.41 40.09
C SER A 230 37.01 -11.02 40.21
N ALA A 231 38.10 -10.76 39.46
CA ALA A 231 38.76 -9.45 39.39
C ALA A 231 38.21 -8.55 38.27
N SER A 232 37.41 -9.10 37.35
CA SER A 232 36.87 -8.40 36.19
C SER A 232 35.88 -7.31 36.59
N ARG A 233 35.91 -6.20 35.85
CA ARG A 233 35.04 -5.03 36.04
C ARG A 233 34.95 -4.23 34.74
N GLY A 234 33.82 -3.58 34.48
CA GLY A 234 33.68 -2.75 33.28
C GLY A 234 32.24 -2.52 32.87
N ARG A 235 31.95 -2.63 31.57
CA ARG A 235 30.61 -2.39 30.99
C ARG A 235 30.22 -3.53 30.06
N ILE A 236 28.96 -3.94 30.16
CA ILE A 236 28.29 -4.86 29.24
C ILE A 236 27.11 -4.11 28.66
N GLU A 237 27.18 -3.80 27.37
CA GLU A 237 26.09 -3.22 26.61
C GLU A 237 25.54 -4.27 25.63
N VAL A 238 24.23 -4.45 25.66
CA VAL A 238 23.51 -5.36 24.78
C VAL A 238 22.39 -4.58 24.10
N ARG A 239 22.17 -4.81 22.81
CA ARG A 239 21.09 -4.21 22.03
C ARG A 239 20.29 -5.33 21.38
N LEU A 240 19.05 -5.49 21.80
CA LEU A 240 18.12 -6.55 21.36
C LEU A 240 16.75 -5.89 21.19
N SER A 241 16.03 -6.15 20.11
CA SER A 241 14.67 -5.66 19.85
C SER A 241 13.64 -6.39 20.73
N GLU A 242 13.85 -6.35 22.03
CA GLU A 242 12.98 -6.99 23.02
C GLU A 242 12.18 -5.98 23.85
N SER A 243 11.05 -6.44 24.39
CA SER A 243 10.19 -5.62 25.27
C SER A 243 10.97 -5.10 26.49
N PRO A 244 10.58 -3.97 27.11
CA PRO A 244 11.26 -3.48 28.31
C PRO A 244 11.33 -4.53 29.44
N THR A 245 10.32 -5.40 29.52
CA THR A 245 10.26 -6.47 30.52
C THR A 245 11.26 -7.58 30.20
N GLU A 246 11.35 -8.02 28.96
CA GLU A 246 12.33 -9.04 28.54
C GLU A 246 13.76 -8.51 28.64
N ARG A 247 14.02 -7.26 28.24
CA ARG A 247 15.34 -6.63 28.42
C ARG A 247 15.77 -6.56 29.89
N ALA A 248 14.84 -6.28 30.81
CA ALA A 248 15.13 -6.32 32.24
C ALA A 248 15.47 -7.74 32.73
N LYS A 249 14.73 -8.76 32.27
CA LYS A 249 15.02 -10.18 32.58
C LYS A 249 16.40 -10.60 32.07
N ILE A 250 16.77 -10.18 30.86
CA ILE A 250 18.07 -10.43 30.25
C ILE A 250 19.18 -9.76 31.08
N ALA A 251 19.01 -8.48 31.45
CA ALA A 251 19.98 -7.77 32.29
C ALA A 251 20.21 -8.47 33.64
N ASP A 252 19.13 -8.91 34.29
CA ASP A 252 19.21 -9.66 35.54
C ASP A 252 19.84 -11.03 35.37
N GLN A 253 19.60 -11.71 34.25
CA GLN A 253 20.25 -12.98 33.94
C GLN A 253 21.76 -12.80 33.71
N ILE A 254 22.18 -11.75 33.02
CA ILE A 254 23.61 -11.41 32.87
C ILE A 254 24.24 -11.24 34.25
N ARG A 255 23.61 -10.44 35.13
CA ARG A 255 24.10 -10.23 36.51
C ARG A 255 24.19 -11.53 37.31
N ARG A 256 23.22 -12.44 37.15
CA ARG A 256 23.26 -13.78 37.78
C ARG A 256 24.41 -14.63 37.26
N GLU A 257 24.67 -14.65 35.96
CA GLU A 257 25.79 -15.40 35.37
C GLU A 257 27.15 -14.83 35.82
N LEU A 258 27.28 -13.50 35.93
CA LEU A 258 28.47 -12.86 36.49
C LEU A 258 28.67 -13.24 37.98
N ALA A 259 27.61 -13.17 38.78
CA ALA A 259 27.68 -13.52 40.20
C ALA A 259 28.07 -14.99 40.42
N ALA A 260 27.59 -15.91 39.56
CA ALA A 260 27.99 -17.32 39.57
C ALA A 260 29.49 -17.53 39.29
N ARG A 261 30.17 -16.53 38.69
CA ARG A 261 31.63 -16.51 38.46
C ARG A 261 32.41 -15.81 39.57
N GLY A 262 31.74 -15.42 40.65
CA GLY A 262 32.34 -14.71 41.78
C GLY A 262 32.65 -13.23 41.49
N ILE A 263 32.02 -12.65 40.46
CA ILE A 263 32.15 -11.22 40.13
C ILE A 263 31.22 -10.43 41.06
N ALA A 264 31.73 -9.33 41.61
CA ALA A 264 30.94 -8.46 42.49
C ALA A 264 29.75 -7.83 41.76
N LYS A 265 28.65 -7.62 42.48
CA LYS A 265 27.35 -7.18 41.91
C LYS A 265 27.45 -5.85 41.14
N ASP A 266 28.34 -4.97 41.55
CA ASP A 266 28.58 -3.62 41.04
C ASP A 266 29.87 -3.52 40.18
N ALA A 267 30.53 -4.65 39.90
CA ALA A 267 31.75 -4.65 39.10
C ALA A 267 31.48 -4.31 37.62
N PHE A 268 30.28 -4.61 37.12
CA PHE A 268 29.88 -4.31 35.74
C PHE A 268 28.66 -3.40 35.71
N ASP A 269 28.76 -2.35 34.90
CA ASP A 269 27.58 -1.64 34.40
C ASP A 269 26.94 -2.50 33.30
N VAL A 270 25.73 -3.01 33.56
CA VAL A 270 25.00 -3.91 32.66
C VAL A 270 23.80 -3.18 32.11
N GLN A 271 23.81 -2.99 30.79
CA GLN A 271 22.78 -2.27 30.07
C GLN A 271 22.25 -3.10 28.90
N VAL A 272 20.93 -3.16 28.79
CA VAL A 272 20.23 -3.83 27.69
C VAL A 272 19.28 -2.81 27.06
N LEU A 273 19.65 -2.29 25.90
CA LEU A 273 18.87 -1.33 25.11
C LEU A 273 18.04 -2.06 24.05
N SER A 274 16.99 -1.39 23.57
CA SER A 274 16.24 -1.85 22.40
C SER A 274 17.10 -1.71 21.14
N ALA A 275 17.14 -2.73 20.28
CA ALA A 275 17.75 -2.63 18.95
C ALA A 275 16.84 -1.84 17.98
N TYR A 276 15.54 -1.74 18.26
CA TYR A 276 14.57 -0.88 17.57
C TYR A 276 14.52 0.50 18.23
N LYS A 277 14.60 1.57 17.43
CA LYS A 277 14.72 2.97 17.89
C LYS A 277 15.80 3.15 18.98
N GLN A 278 17.04 2.79 18.66
CA GLN A 278 18.15 2.75 19.62
C GLN A 278 18.43 4.13 20.25
N GLY A 279 18.30 5.21 19.48
CA GLY A 279 18.45 6.57 20.01
C GLY A 279 17.40 6.92 21.07
N TYR A 280 16.14 6.55 20.82
CA TYR A 280 15.05 6.70 21.79
C TYR A 280 15.32 5.86 23.04
N SER A 281 15.65 4.57 22.87
CA SER A 281 15.91 3.65 23.98
C SER A 281 17.11 4.12 24.81
N TRP A 282 18.16 4.66 24.21
CA TRP A 282 19.28 5.25 24.93
C TRP A 282 18.84 6.44 25.81
N LEU A 283 18.12 7.41 25.24
CA LEU A 283 17.64 8.57 26.00
C LEU A 283 16.66 8.17 27.10
N HIS A 284 15.74 7.25 26.83
CA HIS A 284 14.71 6.80 27.76
C HIS A 284 15.26 5.86 28.86
N ASP A 285 16.08 4.89 28.50
CA ASP A 285 16.51 3.80 29.39
C ASP A 285 17.85 4.09 30.09
N GLU A 286 18.71 4.96 29.54
CA GLU A 286 20.00 5.34 30.14
C GLU A 286 20.02 6.75 30.71
N ILE A 287 19.64 7.73 29.90
CA ILE A 287 19.85 9.15 30.21
C ILE A 287 18.78 9.66 31.18
N LEU A 288 17.50 9.39 30.88
CA LEU A 288 16.38 9.84 31.70
C LEU A 288 16.49 9.37 33.17
N PRO A 289 16.81 8.10 33.49
CA PRO A 289 16.99 7.67 34.88
C PRO A 289 18.08 8.44 35.64
N GLN A 290 19.15 8.86 34.96
CA GLN A 290 20.23 9.65 35.57
C GLN A 290 19.84 11.11 35.84
N LEU A 291 18.78 11.60 35.19
CA LEU A 291 18.25 12.95 35.37
C LEU A 291 17.10 13.00 36.38
N LYS A 292 16.41 11.87 36.63
CA LYS A 292 15.32 11.80 37.62
C LYS A 292 15.79 12.27 39.00
N GLY A 293 14.99 13.14 39.62
CA GLY A 293 15.30 13.73 40.93
C GLY A 293 16.31 14.87 40.91
N LYS A 294 16.90 15.20 39.75
CA LYS A 294 17.77 16.38 39.58
C LYS A 294 16.93 17.58 39.12
N ARG A 295 17.39 18.79 39.46
CA ARG A 295 16.76 20.04 39.02
C ARG A 295 17.22 20.38 37.60
N VAL A 296 16.63 19.74 36.60
CA VAL A 296 16.91 20.00 35.18
C VAL A 296 16.19 21.28 34.73
N GLY A 297 16.90 22.16 34.04
CA GLY A 297 16.38 23.39 33.45
C GLY A 297 16.32 23.35 31.91
N LYS A 298 17.23 22.65 31.25
CA LYS A 298 17.28 22.52 29.78
C LYS A 298 17.93 21.19 29.37
N ILE A 299 17.49 20.61 28.26
CA ILE A 299 18.13 19.47 27.60
C ILE A 299 18.40 19.84 26.14
N GLU A 300 19.66 19.72 25.73
CA GLU A 300 20.11 19.96 24.37
C GLU A 300 20.48 18.62 23.74
N ILE A 301 19.75 18.20 22.71
CA ILE A 301 20.00 16.98 21.95
C ILE A 301 20.52 17.38 20.58
N THR A 302 21.75 16.98 20.24
CA THR A 302 22.28 17.15 18.89
C THR A 302 22.21 15.82 18.15
N TYR A 303 21.77 15.82 16.90
CA TYR A 303 21.73 14.65 16.03
C TYR A 303 22.46 14.90 14.71
N ARG A 304 23.12 13.86 14.19
CA ARG A 304 23.78 13.92 12.88
C ARG A 304 22.74 13.82 11.76
N THR A 305 22.84 14.67 10.75
CA THR A 305 22.00 14.59 9.55
C THR A 305 22.59 13.61 8.54
N LEU A 306 21.74 13.03 7.69
CA LEU A 306 22.20 12.30 6.51
C LEU A 306 22.59 13.21 5.33
N LYS A 307 22.33 14.52 5.45
CA LYS A 307 22.73 15.52 4.47
C LYS A 307 24.24 15.40 4.19
N ASP A 308 24.58 15.23 2.90
CA ASP A 308 25.95 15.06 2.39
C ASP A 308 26.66 13.76 2.84
N SER A 309 25.93 12.80 3.44
CA SER A 309 26.48 11.48 3.78
C SER A 309 26.90 10.73 2.51
N LYS A 310 28.11 10.15 2.55
CA LYS A 310 28.69 9.38 1.43
C LYS A 310 28.69 7.88 1.68
N GLU A 311 28.12 7.43 2.79
CA GLU A 311 28.07 5.99 3.15
C GLU A 311 27.22 5.21 2.17
N VAL A 312 26.18 5.84 1.65
CA VAL A 312 25.31 5.31 0.60
C VAL A 312 25.47 6.18 -0.63
N LYS A 313 25.71 5.56 -1.79
CA LYS A 313 25.98 6.27 -3.05
C LYS A 313 24.81 7.16 -3.49
N TRP A 314 23.59 6.70 -3.26
CA TRP A 314 22.37 7.41 -3.59
C TRP A 314 21.26 6.91 -2.66
N SER A 315 20.51 7.82 -2.05
CA SER A 315 19.40 7.52 -1.14
C SER A 315 18.25 8.49 -1.39
N THR A 316 17.07 7.93 -1.62
CA THR A 316 15.82 8.66 -1.86
C THR A 316 14.72 8.29 -0.85
N VAL A 317 14.91 7.19 -0.13
CA VAL A 317 13.95 6.69 0.87
C VAL A 317 14.19 7.34 2.25
N GLU A 318 15.44 7.41 2.71
CA GLU A 318 15.74 8.00 4.02
C GLU A 318 15.84 9.53 3.96
N SER A 319 15.15 10.21 4.88
CA SER A 319 15.22 11.66 5.02
C SER A 319 16.55 12.13 5.63
N ASP A 320 16.96 13.38 5.37
CA ASP A 320 18.12 13.99 6.02
C ASP A 320 18.02 14.00 7.56
N THR A 321 16.79 13.94 8.09
CA THR A 321 16.46 13.93 9.51
C THR A 321 16.13 12.54 10.05
N ARG A 322 16.49 11.46 9.33
CA ARG A 322 16.25 10.05 9.73
C ARG A 322 16.58 9.74 11.20
N TRP A 323 17.69 10.27 11.69
CA TRP A 323 18.11 10.07 13.09
C TRP A 323 17.26 10.88 14.08
N LEU A 324 16.74 12.05 13.70
CA LEU A 324 15.77 12.76 14.53
C LEU A 324 14.42 12.04 14.56
N GLN A 325 13.96 11.52 13.42
CA GLN A 325 12.69 10.78 13.33
C GLN A 325 12.66 9.56 14.26
N GLU A 326 13.80 8.91 14.46
CA GLU A 326 13.94 7.78 15.40
C GLU A 326 13.67 8.18 16.85
N LEU A 327 13.98 9.43 17.23
CA LEU A 327 13.82 9.93 18.58
C LEU A 327 12.37 10.27 18.92
N TYR A 328 11.48 10.40 17.94
CA TYR A 328 10.11 10.83 18.21
C TYR A 328 9.33 9.79 19.05
N PRO A 329 8.58 10.19 20.10
CA PRO A 329 8.46 11.53 20.74
C PRO A 329 9.19 11.63 22.10
N ILE A 330 10.52 11.52 22.11
CA ILE A 330 11.30 11.46 23.37
C ILE A 330 11.26 12.76 24.19
N ASP A 331 11.05 13.89 23.54
CA ASP A 331 10.89 15.19 24.17
C ASP A 331 9.70 15.20 25.12
N ASP A 332 8.51 14.82 24.66
CA ASP A 332 7.32 14.76 25.51
C ASP A 332 7.49 13.77 26.66
N VAL A 333 8.10 12.61 26.37
CA VAL A 333 8.35 11.56 27.36
C VAL A 333 9.30 12.06 28.46
N MET A 334 10.41 12.69 28.09
CA MET A 334 11.38 13.21 29.05
C MET A 334 10.84 14.43 29.80
N ALA A 335 10.12 15.33 29.11
CA ALA A 335 9.52 16.51 29.72
C ALA A 335 8.53 16.12 30.83
N ASN A 336 7.62 15.20 30.53
CA ASN A 336 6.66 14.66 31.49
C ASN A 336 7.36 13.95 32.65
N ALA A 337 8.35 13.11 32.37
CA ALA A 337 9.04 12.35 33.40
C ALA A 337 9.93 13.21 34.33
N LEU A 338 10.40 14.37 33.86
CA LEU A 338 11.24 15.30 34.61
C LEU A 338 10.47 16.49 35.19
N GLY A 339 9.21 16.68 34.80
CA GLY A 339 8.38 17.81 35.24
C GLY A 339 8.86 19.16 34.68
N ILE A 340 9.37 19.17 33.46
CA ILE A 340 9.83 20.38 32.75
C ILE A 340 8.94 20.64 31.52
N SER A 341 9.02 21.84 30.93
CA SER A 341 8.34 22.10 29.64
C SER A 341 9.00 21.30 28.51
N ASP A 342 8.21 20.80 27.58
CA ASP A 342 8.65 20.30 26.27
C ASP A 342 9.63 21.26 25.57
N SER A 343 9.36 22.57 25.59
CA SER A 343 10.21 23.61 25.01
C SER A 343 11.59 23.75 25.67
N ALA A 344 11.80 23.12 26.83
CA ALA A 344 13.11 23.05 27.49
C ALA A 344 14.00 21.97 26.87
N ILE A 345 13.46 21.11 26.01
CA ILE A 345 14.17 20.08 25.26
C ILE A 345 14.31 20.56 23.82
N THR A 346 15.54 20.72 23.35
CA THR A 346 15.82 21.30 22.04
C THR A 346 16.65 20.36 21.18
N PHE A 347 16.28 20.22 19.91
CA PHE A 347 17.02 19.42 18.94
C PHE A 347 17.86 20.30 18.01
N MET A 348 19.13 19.95 17.85
CA MET A 348 20.07 20.63 16.95
C MET A 348 20.63 19.64 15.94
N SER A 349 20.66 20.02 14.66
CA SER A 349 21.30 19.21 13.62
C SER A 349 22.79 19.50 13.50
N THR A 350 23.58 18.50 13.14
CA THR A 350 25.00 18.65 12.78
C THR A 350 25.38 17.75 11.60
N GLN A 351 26.37 18.17 10.82
CA GLN A 351 27.04 17.32 9.81
C GLN A 351 28.38 16.77 10.30
N HIS A 352 28.82 17.17 11.51
CA HIS A 352 30.13 16.88 12.05
C HIS A 352 30.03 16.17 13.42
N GLY A 353 31.16 15.59 13.84
CA GLY A 353 31.30 14.87 15.11
C GLY A 353 31.45 13.36 14.93
N ASP A 354 31.82 12.67 16.01
CA ASP A 354 32.09 11.22 15.98
C ASP A 354 30.85 10.40 16.33
N SER A 355 29.95 10.90 17.19
CA SER A 355 28.68 10.23 17.56
C SER A 355 27.47 10.73 16.76
N ILE A 356 26.47 9.86 16.54
CA ILE A 356 25.21 10.26 15.87
C ILE A 356 24.38 11.16 16.77
N TYR A 357 24.36 10.90 18.07
CA TYR A 357 23.68 11.72 19.06
C TYR A 357 24.65 12.23 20.12
N THR A 358 24.42 13.45 20.58
CA THR A 358 24.95 13.95 21.85
C THR A 358 23.82 14.59 22.66
N VAL A 359 23.91 14.49 23.98
CA VAL A 359 22.95 15.11 24.89
C VAL A 359 23.69 15.90 25.96
N ARG A 360 23.18 17.09 26.28
CA ARG A 360 23.63 17.91 27.41
C ARG A 360 22.41 18.30 28.23
N ALA A 361 22.39 17.92 29.50
CA ALA A 361 21.39 18.36 30.46
C ALA A 361 21.98 19.46 31.34
N LEU A 362 21.30 20.59 31.42
CA LEU A 362 21.71 21.77 32.19
C LEU A 362 20.68 22.04 33.29
N ALA A 363 21.15 22.54 34.42
CA ALA A 363 20.29 23.07 35.47
C ALA A 363 19.79 24.49 35.13
N PRO A 364 18.79 25.02 35.88
CA PRO A 364 18.26 26.37 35.63
C PRO A 364 19.27 27.51 35.73
N ASP A 365 20.38 27.33 36.45
CA ASP A 365 21.47 28.30 36.57
C ASP A 365 22.54 28.15 35.46
N GLY A 366 22.37 27.19 34.55
CA GLY A 366 23.26 26.90 33.43
C GLY A 366 24.38 25.89 33.73
N HIS A 367 24.49 25.35 34.95
CA HIS A 367 25.50 24.31 35.22
C HIS A 367 25.17 23.00 34.52
N GLU A 368 26.19 22.30 34.02
CA GLU A 368 26.02 21.01 33.35
C GLU A 368 25.80 19.89 34.36
N ILE A 369 24.69 19.18 34.20
CA ILE A 369 24.29 18.03 35.03
C ILE A 369 24.84 16.73 34.44
N LEU A 370 24.80 16.63 33.11
CA LEU A 370 25.19 15.44 32.36
C LEU A 370 25.53 15.84 30.93
N ALA A 371 26.59 15.25 30.39
CA ALA A 371 26.88 15.21 28.96
C ALA A 371 27.19 13.77 28.56
N ALA A 372 26.59 13.32 27.45
CA ALA A 372 26.79 11.97 26.94
C ALA A 372 26.65 11.93 25.41
N SER A 373 27.16 10.87 24.79
CA SER A 373 27.06 10.65 23.35
C SER A 373 26.73 9.20 23.04
N PHE A 374 26.09 8.98 21.89
CA PHE A 374 25.63 7.66 21.48
C PHE A 374 25.57 7.53 19.95
N SER A 375 25.87 6.34 19.46
CA SER A 375 25.67 5.98 18.06
C SER A 375 24.88 4.67 17.97
N PRO A 376 23.75 4.66 17.24
CA PRO A 376 23.09 3.43 16.82
C PRO A 376 24.05 2.48 16.10
N ARG A 377 23.81 1.18 16.25
CA ARG A 377 24.46 0.15 15.42
C ARG A 377 23.52 -0.13 14.26
N TYR A 378 24.05 -0.08 13.05
CA TYR A 378 23.30 -0.35 11.83
C TYR A 378 24.18 -1.04 10.80
N VAL A 379 23.54 -1.71 9.86
CA VAL A 379 24.15 -2.18 8.62
C VAL A 379 23.59 -1.41 7.45
N ILE A 380 24.35 -1.36 6.36
CA ILE A 380 23.89 -0.84 5.08
C ILE A 380 23.67 -2.04 4.16
N ARG A 381 22.47 -2.17 3.62
CA ARG A 381 22.10 -3.25 2.72
C ARG A 381 21.20 -2.73 1.60
N PRO A 382 21.09 -3.46 0.48
CA PRO A 382 20.06 -3.17 -0.52
C PRO A 382 18.66 -3.17 0.11
N MET A 383 17.79 -2.28 -0.36
CA MET A 383 16.37 -2.33 0.02
C MET A 383 15.71 -3.60 -0.54
N PHE A 384 16.02 -3.97 -1.78
CA PHE A 384 15.55 -5.20 -2.42
C PHE A 384 16.70 -6.06 -2.96
N ASP A 385 16.82 -7.31 -2.50
CA ASP A 385 17.81 -8.28 -2.95
C ASP A 385 17.68 -8.60 -4.46
N LEU A 386 16.45 -8.59 -4.99
CA LEU A 386 16.18 -8.77 -6.42
C LEU A 386 16.60 -7.55 -7.28
N PHE A 387 16.76 -6.38 -6.64
CA PHE A 387 17.08 -5.12 -7.29
C PHE A 387 18.16 -4.37 -6.49
N PRO A 388 19.38 -4.93 -6.34
CA PRO A 388 20.38 -4.33 -5.45
C PRO A 388 20.91 -2.98 -5.95
N ALA A 389 20.71 -2.69 -7.23
CA ALA A 389 21.00 -1.40 -7.84
C ALA A 389 19.81 -0.43 -7.80
N TYR A 390 18.76 -0.74 -7.02
CA TYR A 390 17.69 0.17 -6.61
C TYR A 390 17.81 0.36 -5.10
N GLU A 391 18.46 1.37 -4.58
CA GLU A 391 18.39 1.79 -3.19
C GLU A 391 19.13 0.92 -2.16
N HIS A 392 19.79 1.59 -1.22
CA HIS A 392 20.35 0.98 -0.02
C HIS A 392 19.84 1.72 1.21
N VAL A 393 19.60 0.97 2.28
CA VAL A 393 19.00 1.47 3.52
C VAL A 393 19.90 1.18 4.71
N ARG A 394 19.81 2.04 5.73
CA ARG A 394 20.45 1.83 7.03
C ARG A 394 19.48 1.09 7.94
N VAL A 395 19.78 -0.17 8.23
CA VAL A 395 18.96 -1.01 9.11
C VAL A 395 19.63 -1.08 10.47
N THR A 396 18.97 -0.53 11.49
CA THR A 396 19.42 -0.67 12.89
C THR A 396 19.44 -2.14 13.28
N THR A 397 20.53 -2.59 13.90
CA THR A 397 20.80 -4.00 14.18
C THR A 397 21.15 -4.23 15.65
N GLY A 398 21.04 -5.46 16.12
CA GLY A 398 21.40 -5.87 17.46
C GLY A 398 22.92 -5.95 17.65
N TRP A 399 23.36 -5.89 18.90
CA TRP A 399 24.77 -5.82 19.22
C TRP A 399 25.08 -6.28 20.64
N VAL A 400 26.25 -6.88 20.85
CA VAL A 400 26.81 -7.18 22.18
C VAL A 400 28.23 -6.61 22.28
N HIS A 401 28.45 -5.80 23.31
CA HIS A 401 29.73 -5.17 23.59
C HIS A 401 30.10 -5.37 25.07
N VAL A 402 31.22 -6.04 25.32
CA VAL A 402 31.73 -6.34 26.66
C VAL A 402 33.13 -5.77 26.82
N VAL A 403 33.32 -4.86 27.76
CA VAL A 403 34.61 -4.30 28.15
C VAL A 403 34.97 -4.77 29.55
N ASP A 404 36.12 -5.41 29.71
CA ASP A 404 36.69 -5.81 30.99
C ASP A 404 38.03 -5.08 31.21
N ASN A 405 38.14 -4.32 32.30
CA ASN A 405 39.32 -3.56 32.68
C ASN A 405 39.87 -2.69 31.53
N GLY A 406 38.98 -2.04 30.77
CA GLY A 406 39.32 -1.19 29.63
C GLY A 406 39.66 -1.95 28.33
N ARG A 407 39.61 -3.29 28.33
CA ARG A 407 39.84 -4.12 27.14
C ARG A 407 38.52 -4.73 26.64
N THR A 408 38.24 -4.59 25.35
CA THR A 408 37.11 -5.27 24.70
C THR A 408 37.32 -6.78 24.70
N VAL A 409 36.35 -7.50 25.25
CA VAL A 409 36.33 -8.97 25.37
C VAL A 409 35.42 -9.60 24.30
N LEU A 410 34.36 -8.89 23.94
CA LEU A 410 33.38 -9.23 22.92
C LEU A 410 32.83 -7.93 22.30
N ASP A 411 32.73 -7.86 20.98
CA ASP A 411 32.14 -6.74 20.23
C ASP A 411 31.59 -7.30 18.91
N GLN A 412 30.32 -7.71 18.93
CA GLN A 412 29.73 -8.48 17.83
C GLN A 412 28.30 -8.04 17.53
N ARG A 413 27.95 -8.13 16.24
CA ARG A 413 26.60 -7.96 15.74
C ARG A 413 25.73 -9.14 16.17
N VAL A 414 24.49 -8.85 16.50
CA VAL A 414 23.42 -9.83 16.66
C VAL A 414 22.33 -9.43 15.68
N GLU A 415 22.06 -10.25 14.67
CA GLU A 415 20.98 -9.96 13.71
C GLU A 415 19.64 -10.02 14.43
N THR A 416 18.83 -8.97 14.28
CA THR A 416 17.54 -8.87 14.96
C THR A 416 16.50 -9.78 14.31
N ASP A 417 15.44 -10.07 15.04
CA ASP A 417 14.35 -10.87 14.51
C ASP A 417 13.73 -10.24 13.23
N PRO A 418 13.48 -8.91 13.12
CA PRO A 418 13.04 -8.26 11.88
C PRO A 418 14.01 -8.45 10.72
N GLU A 419 15.33 -8.42 10.97
CA GLU A 419 16.33 -8.65 9.93
C GLU A 419 16.23 -10.09 9.39
N THR A 420 16.11 -11.08 10.26
CA THR A 420 15.98 -12.49 9.84
C THR A 420 14.67 -12.77 9.10
N PHE A 421 13.57 -12.12 9.51
CA PHE A 421 12.30 -12.16 8.79
C PHE A 421 12.47 -11.61 7.38
N TRP A 422 13.07 -10.42 7.25
CA TRP A 422 13.28 -9.78 5.96
C TRP A 422 14.20 -10.60 5.06
N ASP A 423 15.27 -11.19 5.59
CA ASP A 423 16.12 -12.10 4.81
C ASP A 423 15.33 -13.29 4.27
N TYR A 424 14.46 -13.90 5.09
CA TYR A 424 13.59 -14.98 4.61
C TYR A 424 12.64 -14.48 3.52
N PHE A 425 11.99 -13.34 3.73
CA PHE A 425 11.00 -12.80 2.81
C PHE A 425 11.63 -12.46 1.45
N GLN A 426 12.77 -11.77 1.47
CA GLN A 426 13.48 -11.34 0.27
C GLN A 426 14.16 -12.49 -0.48
N GLN A 427 14.72 -13.48 0.22
CA GLN A 427 15.47 -14.56 -0.43
C GLN A 427 14.60 -15.76 -0.82
N LYS A 428 13.47 -15.97 -0.14
CA LYS A 428 12.61 -17.15 -0.34
C LYS A 428 11.22 -16.83 -0.87
N THR A 429 10.65 -15.69 -0.52
CA THR A 429 9.25 -15.36 -0.86
C THR A 429 9.17 -14.53 -2.13
N TYR A 430 9.84 -13.37 -2.15
CA TYR A 430 9.82 -12.45 -3.30
C TYR A 430 10.26 -13.07 -4.63
N PRO A 431 11.28 -13.95 -4.70
CA PRO A 431 11.65 -14.59 -5.96
C PRO A 431 10.49 -15.43 -6.53
N ARG A 432 9.75 -16.15 -5.68
CA ARG A 432 8.59 -16.95 -6.10
C ARG A 432 7.43 -16.10 -6.58
N ILE A 433 7.21 -14.94 -5.94
CA ILE A 433 6.20 -13.97 -6.38
C ILE A 433 6.59 -13.37 -7.72
N ALA A 434 7.87 -13.01 -7.91
CA ALA A 434 8.39 -12.49 -9.17
C ALA A 434 8.29 -13.50 -10.32
N ASP A 435 8.63 -14.77 -10.06
CA ASP A 435 8.46 -15.86 -11.03
C ASP A 435 6.99 -16.04 -11.41
N TYR A 436 6.10 -16.14 -10.40
CA TYR A 436 4.66 -16.24 -10.62
C TYR A 436 4.10 -15.06 -11.44
N PHE A 437 4.52 -13.83 -11.13
CA PHE A 437 4.09 -12.62 -11.83
C PHE A 437 4.37 -12.68 -13.34
N MET A 438 5.50 -13.28 -13.72
CA MET A 438 5.90 -13.48 -15.11
C MET A 438 5.16 -14.67 -15.73
N ASP A 439 5.11 -15.81 -15.03
CA ASP A 439 4.56 -17.06 -15.53
C ASP A 439 3.06 -16.96 -15.82
N VAL A 440 2.30 -16.32 -14.92
CA VAL A 440 0.85 -16.17 -15.05
C VAL A 440 0.44 -15.31 -16.26
N GLN A 441 1.40 -14.61 -16.87
CA GLN A 441 1.21 -13.75 -18.04
C GLN A 441 2.01 -14.23 -19.27
N ASP A 442 2.39 -15.51 -19.32
CA ASP A 442 3.16 -16.12 -20.41
C ASP A 442 4.44 -15.32 -20.75
N GLY A 443 5.10 -14.75 -19.74
CA GLY A 443 6.31 -13.93 -19.88
C GLY A 443 6.08 -12.56 -20.55
N ARG A 444 4.81 -12.16 -20.76
CA ARG A 444 4.42 -10.89 -21.40
C ARG A 444 3.51 -10.08 -20.48
N PRO A 445 4.07 -9.56 -19.37
CA PRO A 445 3.28 -8.89 -18.36
C PRO A 445 2.62 -7.62 -18.89
N SER A 446 1.42 -7.33 -18.41
CA SER A 446 0.61 -6.17 -18.82
C SER A 446 -0.28 -5.69 -17.69
N GLN A 447 -0.38 -4.37 -17.51
CA GLN A 447 -1.34 -3.76 -16.58
C GLN A 447 -2.79 -4.19 -16.84
N SER A 448 -3.11 -4.59 -18.08
CA SER A 448 -4.46 -5.01 -18.44
C SER A 448 -4.92 -6.33 -17.81
N TYR A 449 -3.98 -7.12 -17.27
CA TYR A 449 -4.25 -8.40 -16.61
C TYR A 449 -4.25 -8.31 -15.08
N ALA A 450 -4.08 -7.11 -14.53
CA ALA A 450 -4.21 -6.87 -13.10
C ALA A 450 -5.62 -7.23 -12.59
N PRO A 451 -5.75 -7.76 -11.35
CA PRO A 451 -4.65 -8.10 -10.45
C PRO A 451 -3.96 -9.40 -10.87
N TYR A 452 -2.68 -9.56 -10.57
CA TYR A 452 -1.89 -10.73 -10.99
C TYR A 452 -2.06 -11.91 -10.04
N PHE A 453 -2.31 -11.65 -8.76
CA PHE A 453 -2.62 -12.64 -7.75
C PHE A 453 -3.86 -12.24 -6.95
N ASP A 454 -4.38 -13.17 -6.13
CA ASP A 454 -5.58 -12.94 -5.34
C ASP A 454 -5.24 -12.42 -3.94
N GLU A 455 -4.46 -13.18 -3.17
CA GLU A 455 -4.03 -12.81 -1.81
C GLU A 455 -2.59 -13.25 -1.53
N LEU A 456 -1.83 -12.38 -0.88
CA LEU A 456 -0.60 -12.67 -0.15
C LEU A 456 -0.93 -12.50 1.34
N ASN A 457 -1.16 -13.60 2.04
CA ASN A 457 -1.37 -13.61 3.48
C ASN A 457 -0.04 -13.89 4.17
N VAL A 458 0.35 -13.05 5.13
CA VAL A 458 1.58 -13.19 5.93
C VAL A 458 1.21 -13.20 7.40
N ASP A 459 1.15 -14.38 8.01
CA ASP A 459 0.93 -14.56 9.43
C ASP A 459 2.29 -14.59 10.15
N LEU A 460 2.53 -13.65 11.07
CA LEU A 460 3.81 -13.49 11.75
C LEU A 460 3.62 -13.25 13.25
N SER A 461 4.39 -13.97 14.07
CA SER A 461 4.53 -13.72 15.52
C SER A 461 6.00 -13.64 15.90
N MET A 462 6.38 -12.66 16.72
CA MET A 462 7.77 -12.40 17.12
C MET A 462 7.83 -11.89 18.57
N SER A 463 8.98 -12.05 19.22
CA SER A 463 9.29 -11.42 20.51
C SER A 463 9.87 -10.03 20.24
N GLU A 464 9.01 -9.01 20.17
CA GLU A 464 9.38 -7.67 19.71
C GLU A 464 8.71 -6.58 20.57
N PRO A 465 9.27 -5.36 20.69
CA PRO A 465 8.62 -4.27 21.40
C PRO A 465 7.29 -3.93 20.73
N SER A 466 6.23 -3.90 21.54
CA SER A 466 4.92 -3.35 21.18
C SER A 466 4.24 -2.84 22.45
N TYR A 467 4.51 -1.58 22.82
CA TYR A 467 3.99 -0.99 24.06
C TYR A 467 3.67 0.50 23.92
N ARG A 468 2.64 0.94 24.65
CA ARG A 468 2.25 2.35 24.74
C ARG A 468 3.24 3.13 25.60
N ILE A 469 3.57 4.35 25.19
CA ILE A 469 4.50 5.22 25.92
C ILE A 469 3.83 6.23 26.84
N GLY A 470 2.49 6.34 26.77
CA GLY A 470 1.71 7.24 27.64
C GLY A 470 1.71 8.70 27.18
N ILE A 471 2.08 8.96 25.92
CA ILE A 471 1.91 10.23 25.22
C ILE A 471 0.85 9.99 24.15
N ASP A 472 -0.28 10.69 24.23
CA ASP A 472 -1.43 10.50 23.34
C ASP A 472 -1.76 9.02 23.10
N GLU A 473 -1.84 8.58 21.84
CA GLU A 473 -1.99 7.17 21.43
C GLU A 473 -0.68 6.60 20.84
N GLU A 474 0.45 7.25 21.10
CA GLU A 474 1.75 6.84 20.57
C GLU A 474 2.27 5.55 21.22
N GLN A 475 3.02 4.79 20.44
CA GLN A 475 3.60 3.52 20.88
C GLN A 475 4.96 3.26 20.24
N ILE A 476 5.74 2.40 20.89
CA ILE A 476 6.97 1.82 20.34
C ILE A 476 6.60 0.41 19.88
N SER A 477 6.48 0.22 18.57
CA SER A 477 6.11 -1.06 17.97
C SER A 477 6.90 -1.35 16.69
N SER A 478 7.86 -2.28 16.76
CA SER A 478 8.50 -2.81 15.55
C SER A 478 7.56 -3.75 14.77
N LEU A 479 6.55 -4.32 15.44
CA LEU A 479 5.51 -5.13 14.82
C LEU A 479 4.62 -4.32 13.88
N GLU A 480 4.27 -3.07 14.24
CA GLU A 480 3.58 -2.16 13.32
C GLU A 480 4.46 -1.73 12.16
N ALA A 481 5.74 -1.47 12.42
CA ALA A 481 6.70 -1.18 11.35
C ALA A 481 6.73 -2.33 10.35
N ILE A 482 6.87 -3.59 10.80
CA ILE A 482 6.84 -4.78 9.92
C ILE A 482 5.50 -4.92 9.17
N HIS A 483 4.37 -4.61 9.80
CA HIS A 483 3.07 -4.65 9.12
C HIS A 483 3.05 -3.69 7.91
N GLU A 484 3.48 -2.44 8.10
CA GLU A 484 3.55 -1.44 7.03
C GLU A 484 4.54 -1.84 5.95
N ASP A 485 5.72 -2.28 6.36
CA ASP A 485 6.81 -2.82 5.56
C ASP A 485 6.34 -3.92 4.60
N ILE A 486 5.67 -4.97 5.10
CA ILE A 486 5.13 -6.06 4.26
C ILE A 486 4.20 -5.49 3.18
N TYR A 487 3.34 -4.54 3.54
CA TYR A 487 2.39 -3.96 2.60
C TYR A 487 3.06 -3.07 1.55
N PHE A 488 3.76 -2.02 1.98
CA PHE A 488 4.32 -1.00 1.10
C PHE A 488 5.54 -1.47 0.31
N GLU A 489 6.40 -2.30 0.91
CA GLU A 489 7.54 -2.85 0.18
C GLU A 489 7.10 -3.89 -0.84
N THR A 490 6.07 -4.69 -0.56
CA THR A 490 5.52 -5.60 -1.58
C THR A 490 4.92 -4.80 -2.74
N LEU A 491 4.22 -3.68 -2.49
CA LEU A 491 3.76 -2.80 -3.57
C LEU A 491 4.94 -2.25 -4.39
N THR A 492 5.99 -1.81 -3.72
CA THR A 492 7.20 -1.29 -4.36
C THR A 492 7.90 -2.37 -5.18
N LEU A 493 7.96 -3.62 -4.71
CA LEU A 493 8.46 -4.75 -5.49
C LEU A 493 7.73 -4.88 -6.83
N PHE A 494 6.40 -4.74 -6.84
CA PHE A 494 5.62 -4.80 -8.08
C PHE A 494 5.86 -3.60 -8.98
N ASP A 495 6.06 -2.39 -8.44
CA ASP A 495 6.48 -1.24 -9.24
C ASP A 495 7.88 -1.45 -9.86
N LEU A 496 8.82 -2.06 -9.14
CA LEU A 496 10.15 -2.42 -9.65
C LEU A 496 10.09 -3.49 -10.75
N LEU A 497 9.26 -4.52 -10.57
CA LEU A 497 8.97 -5.51 -11.61
C LEU A 497 8.34 -4.83 -12.84
N GLY A 498 7.40 -3.91 -12.59
CA GLY A 498 6.77 -3.04 -13.57
C GLY A 498 7.76 -2.27 -14.44
N GLY A 499 8.68 -1.57 -13.77
CA GLY A 499 9.75 -0.78 -14.39
C GLY A 499 10.73 -1.64 -15.18
N ARG A 500 11.16 -2.78 -14.61
CA ARG A 500 12.12 -3.69 -15.26
C ARG A 500 11.63 -4.24 -16.60
N TRP A 501 10.33 -4.51 -16.72
CA TRP A 501 9.73 -5.09 -17.92
C TRP A 501 8.95 -4.09 -18.77
N GLY A 502 9.06 -2.78 -18.48
CA GLY A 502 8.44 -1.72 -19.30
C GLY A 502 6.92 -1.68 -19.23
N ILE A 503 6.33 -2.24 -18.18
CA ILE A 503 4.86 -2.27 -17.97
C ILE A 503 4.37 -0.94 -17.40
N GLY A 504 5.24 -0.14 -16.78
CA GLY A 504 4.90 1.05 -16.01
C GLY A 504 4.53 0.69 -14.56
N SER A 505 3.91 1.63 -13.84
CA SER A 505 3.54 1.44 -12.43
C SER A 505 2.44 0.38 -12.24
N VAL A 506 2.60 -0.47 -11.24
CA VAL A 506 1.81 -1.66 -10.98
C VAL A 506 0.99 -1.46 -9.70
N ASN A 507 -0.01 -0.58 -9.80
CA ASN A 507 -0.78 -0.09 -8.63
C ASN A 507 -1.79 -1.08 -8.04
N TYR A 508 -2.03 -2.22 -8.70
CA TYR A 508 -3.03 -3.20 -8.23
C TYR A 508 -2.55 -4.64 -8.45
N PRO A 509 -1.54 -5.10 -7.70
CA PRO A 509 -0.94 -6.39 -7.98
C PRO A 509 -1.76 -7.58 -7.45
N GLY A 510 -2.49 -7.38 -6.35
CA GLY A 510 -3.30 -8.36 -5.62
C GLY A 510 -3.51 -7.86 -4.19
N ARG A 511 -4.25 -8.59 -3.34
CA ARG A 511 -4.43 -8.18 -1.93
C ARG A 511 -3.24 -8.61 -1.09
N ILE A 512 -2.60 -7.67 -0.42
CA ILE A 512 -1.51 -7.95 0.53
C ILE A 512 -2.09 -7.83 1.93
N ILE A 513 -2.03 -8.91 2.70
CA ILE A 513 -2.72 -9.06 3.98
C ILE A 513 -1.69 -9.48 5.04
N PRO A 514 -1.02 -8.50 5.68
CA PRO A 514 -0.18 -8.75 6.83
C PRO A 514 -1.04 -9.02 8.07
N HIS A 515 -0.85 -10.18 8.69
CA HIS A 515 -1.46 -10.60 9.94
C HIS A 515 -0.36 -10.71 11.01
N ILE A 516 -0.10 -9.61 11.72
CA ILE A 516 0.90 -9.58 12.78
C ILE A 516 0.22 -9.87 14.11
N ALA A 517 0.62 -10.96 14.76
CA ALA A 517 0.13 -11.32 16.08
C ALA A 517 0.62 -10.32 17.13
N PRO A 518 -0.08 -10.17 18.28
CA PRO A 518 0.48 -9.52 19.46
C PRO A 518 1.84 -10.13 19.83
N PRO A 519 2.73 -9.36 20.48
CA PRO A 519 4.08 -9.84 20.82
C PRO A 519 4.00 -11.11 21.65
N VAL A 520 4.87 -12.08 21.32
CA VAL A 520 5.00 -13.34 22.05
C VAL A 520 6.37 -13.34 22.73
N ASP A 521 6.44 -12.67 23.88
CA ASP A 521 7.67 -12.45 24.64
C ASP A 521 8.43 -13.77 24.90
N GLY A 522 9.74 -13.76 24.59
CA GLY A 522 10.67 -14.83 24.88
C GLY A 522 10.62 -16.02 23.93
N GLN A 523 10.01 -15.88 22.74
CA GLN A 523 9.86 -16.96 21.76
C GLN A 523 10.46 -16.60 20.39
N PRO A 524 10.98 -17.60 19.64
CA PRO A 524 11.48 -17.36 18.30
C PRO A 524 10.36 -16.89 17.34
N PRO A 525 10.71 -16.15 16.28
CA PRO A 525 9.76 -15.79 15.25
C PRO A 525 9.13 -17.01 14.57
N HIS A 526 7.81 -16.97 14.41
CA HIS A 526 7.06 -17.95 13.62
C HIS A 526 6.34 -17.25 12.47
N LEU A 527 6.54 -17.78 11.27
CA LEU A 527 6.06 -17.22 10.01
C LEU A 527 5.27 -18.27 9.25
N ARG A 528 4.10 -17.89 8.75
CA ARG A 528 3.34 -18.62 7.73
C ARG A 528 2.91 -17.68 6.62
N ILE A 529 3.26 -18.01 5.39
CA ILE A 529 2.90 -17.24 4.19
C ILE A 529 2.04 -18.11 3.30
N THR A 530 0.89 -17.59 2.88
CA THR A 530 0.03 -18.23 1.88
C THR A 530 -0.19 -17.27 0.71
N PHE A 531 0.22 -17.71 -0.48
CA PHE A 531 0.02 -16.95 -1.71
C PHE A 531 -1.00 -17.65 -2.61
N THR A 532 -2.07 -16.95 -2.95
CA THR A 532 -3.16 -17.45 -3.78
C THR A 532 -3.30 -16.63 -5.06
N GLY A 533 -3.78 -17.28 -6.11
CA GLY A 533 -3.97 -16.64 -7.40
C GLY A 533 -4.60 -17.60 -8.41
N LYS A 534 -4.07 -17.56 -9.63
CA LYS A 534 -4.60 -18.24 -10.82
C LYS A 534 -3.48 -18.85 -11.64
N ASP A 535 -3.83 -19.81 -12.48
CA ASP A 535 -2.87 -20.47 -13.37
C ASP A 535 -2.54 -19.64 -14.62
N ASN A 536 -3.46 -18.78 -15.04
CA ASN A 536 -3.28 -17.91 -16.20
C ASN A 536 -4.10 -16.62 -16.05
N ALA A 537 -3.49 -15.47 -16.34
CA ALA A 537 -4.13 -14.16 -16.33
C ALA A 537 -4.56 -13.69 -17.73
N VAL A 538 -4.07 -14.34 -18.79
CA VAL A 538 -4.31 -13.99 -20.18
C VAL A 538 -5.63 -14.59 -20.68
N PRO A 539 -6.61 -13.76 -21.07
CA PRO A 539 -7.82 -14.25 -21.73
C PRO A 539 -7.47 -14.90 -23.07
N ARG A 540 -7.92 -16.13 -23.31
CA ARG A 540 -7.60 -16.89 -24.52
C ARG A 540 -8.67 -17.88 -24.93
N LEU A 541 -8.63 -18.26 -26.20
CA LEU A 541 -9.36 -19.39 -26.77
C LEU A 541 -8.33 -20.34 -27.36
N VAL A 542 -8.32 -21.60 -26.92
CA VAL A 542 -7.50 -22.66 -27.51
C VAL A 542 -8.43 -23.74 -28.04
N MET A 543 -8.15 -24.23 -29.25
CA MET A 543 -8.85 -25.36 -29.85
C MET A 543 -7.83 -26.36 -30.39
N ALA A 544 -7.88 -27.60 -29.91
CA ALA A 544 -7.08 -28.72 -30.39
C ALA A 544 -8.01 -29.73 -31.07
N TYR A 545 -7.61 -30.28 -32.22
CA TYR A 545 -8.43 -31.20 -33.02
C TYR A 545 -7.60 -32.18 -33.82
#